data_AF-A0A952V3S1-F1
#
_entry.id   AF-A0A952V3S1-F1
#
_cell.length_a   1.000
_cell.length_b   1.000
_cell.length_c   1.000
_cell.angle_alpha   90.00
_cell.angle_beta   90.00
_cell.angle_gamma   90.00
#
_symmetry.space_group_name_H-M   'P 1'
#
loop_
_entity.id
_entity.type
_entity.pdbx_description
1 polymer ?
#
loop_
_entity_poly.entity_id
_entity_poly.type
_entity_poly.pdbx_seq_one_letter_code
_entity_poly.pdbx_strand_id
1 'polypeptide(L)'
;MRTATAIQLLSLMLATLCWFGCDPIVAPIEEKDERTSNLENRSRTLVSTKKEPKRVPPAIAIEPADGTFFTDRAPSGLAVTFSGFTTEPGQTVEVQVLAAGASVANGNWVTIATAATATTETTFNDADPIFRWEVRAVPSSGAEWPSGGLVRFRTVAVGNGERTLLPFYDVSAGDCAARVGEKSWKTVLKTCKSPFSPELGAKLGSSTKAASLVSSFPKPGDDFFPNYLSRKGYIEEEETVAYYDAIAAPPTLADFADRFGFNADDLFDGDGDQASALYYNNGDLAIGREIHCRSFVEDGEQGTACITRNYGVLDDGTPDFSGDPDQAMRDAIDNVNSFAAVCMVKFGTKFNGAPNDVQFIVYDAQGELANRAGLDTFTSNDAIPNNCLNCHGGIYDRRNSVVIGASFLPYDPEAFLFSNEPGFTYEDQEDEFRKLNVLVRNAGPPPGTLQFINGLYGDEAEVEGTKSNLDWIPSGWASTQEGKTMYREVYKQFCRTCHTSQVGDYGFLTYEDFKAEGAKSLQGACIGNDMPVAEATMNHLWRSPARAYLLNSLEGASSCSPVGDF
;
A
#
# COMPACT_ATOMS: atom_id res chain seq x y z
N MET A 1 42.26 51.82 11.31
CA MET A 1 43.47 51.35 10.61
C MET A 1 43.04 50.31 9.59
N ARG A 2 43.23 50.64 8.29
CA ARG A 2 43.36 49.76 7.10
C ARG A 2 42.17 48.84 6.74
N THR A 3 41.24 49.30 5.89
CA THR A 3 41.16 49.26 4.39
C THR A 3 40.49 47.96 3.89
N ALA A 4 39.27 48.01 3.32
CA ALA A 4 38.93 48.22 1.89
C ALA A 4 39.67 47.22 0.96
N THR A 5 39.03 46.50 0.02
CA THR A 5 38.42 47.03 -1.21
C THR A 5 37.72 45.90 -2.00
N ALA A 6 36.69 46.26 -2.75
CA ALA A 6 35.96 45.48 -3.74
C ALA A 6 36.76 45.16 -5.02
N ILE A 7 36.32 44.14 -5.79
CA ILE A 7 36.45 44.09 -7.25
C ILE A 7 35.10 43.68 -7.86
N GLN A 8 34.79 44.38 -8.95
CA GLN A 8 33.54 44.47 -9.68
C GLN A 8 33.71 43.81 -11.07
N LEU A 9 32.59 43.36 -11.64
CA LEU A 9 32.21 43.37 -13.07
C LEU A 9 33.00 42.52 -14.10
N LEU A 10 32.26 41.65 -14.79
CA LEU A 10 32.09 41.80 -16.24
C LEU A 10 30.72 41.31 -16.72
N SER A 11 30.01 42.21 -17.38
CA SER A 11 28.73 42.03 -18.09
C SER A 11 28.94 41.57 -19.53
N LEU A 12 27.96 40.90 -20.13
CA LEU A 12 27.50 41.01 -21.54
C LEU A 12 26.19 40.19 -21.63
N MET A 13 24.96 40.74 -21.65
CA MET A 13 24.23 41.50 -22.69
C MET A 13 24.20 40.85 -24.09
N LEU A 14 23.03 40.32 -24.49
CA LEU A 14 22.12 40.76 -25.59
C LEU A 14 20.96 39.73 -25.68
N ALA A 15 19.67 40.09 -25.48
CA ALA A 15 18.74 40.75 -26.42
C ALA A 15 18.27 39.79 -27.56
N THR A 16 17.03 39.68 -28.04
CA THR A 16 15.71 40.33 -27.83
C THR A 16 14.72 39.68 -28.83
N LEU A 17 13.45 39.52 -28.42
CA LEU A 17 12.14 39.49 -29.15
C LEU A 17 12.00 39.10 -30.65
N CYS A 18 10.91 38.35 -30.93
CA CYS A 18 9.83 38.56 -31.95
C CYS A 18 9.21 37.19 -32.35
N TRP A 19 7.96 36.98 -32.77
CA TRP A 19 6.64 37.65 -32.75
C TRP A 19 5.66 36.69 -33.51
N PHE A 20 4.34 36.81 -33.27
CA PHE A 20 3.17 36.16 -33.95
C PHE A 20 2.95 34.64 -33.80
N GLY A 21 1.73 34.09 -33.67
CA GLY A 21 0.36 34.61 -33.80
C GLY A 21 -0.56 33.57 -34.48
N CYS A 22 -1.86 33.60 -34.14
CA CYS A 22 -3.03 32.99 -34.80
C CYS A 22 -3.52 31.58 -34.38
N ASP A 23 -4.50 31.59 -33.48
CA ASP A 23 -5.89 31.08 -33.54
C ASP A 23 -6.31 29.75 -34.25
N PRO A 24 -7.37 29.10 -33.73
CA PRO A 24 -7.81 27.75 -34.09
C PRO A 24 -8.84 27.73 -35.23
N ILE A 25 -8.85 26.64 -35.99
CA ILE A 25 -9.91 26.35 -36.97
C ILE A 25 -10.95 25.42 -36.34
N VAL A 26 -12.14 25.97 -36.14
CA VAL A 26 -13.42 25.28 -35.95
C VAL A 26 -14.06 25.07 -37.32
N ALA A 27 -14.69 23.90 -37.53
CA ALA A 27 -15.97 23.65 -38.22
C ALA A 27 -16.01 22.25 -38.90
N PRO A 28 -17.18 21.73 -39.31
CA PRO A 28 -18.37 21.53 -38.50
C PRO A 28 -18.97 20.12 -38.69
N ILE A 29 -20.01 19.85 -37.89
CA ILE A 29 -20.96 18.75 -37.96
C ILE A 29 -21.73 18.80 -39.30
N GLU A 30 -21.89 17.64 -39.94
CA GLU A 30 -22.93 17.42 -40.96
C GLU A 30 -23.69 16.12 -40.66
N GLU A 31 -24.97 16.31 -40.35
CA GLU A 31 -26.02 15.31 -40.18
C GLU A 31 -26.56 14.92 -41.57
N LYS A 32 -26.77 13.61 -41.82
CA LYS A 32 -27.64 13.18 -42.93
C LYS A 32 -28.28 11.82 -42.70
N ASP A 33 -29.61 11.88 -42.82
CA ASP A 33 -30.62 10.85 -42.71
C ASP A 33 -30.52 9.67 -43.69
N GLU A 34 -31.11 8.57 -43.19
CA GLU A 34 -31.90 7.51 -43.85
C GLU A 34 -31.61 7.11 -45.30
N ARG A 35 -31.23 5.83 -45.47
CA ARG A 35 -31.84 4.99 -46.51
C ARG A 35 -31.78 3.50 -46.19
N THR A 36 -32.95 2.93 -46.04
CA THR A 36 -33.25 1.51 -46.12
C THR A 36 -33.06 0.98 -47.56
N SER A 37 -32.35 -0.13 -47.70
CA SER A 37 -32.64 -1.10 -48.77
C SER A 37 -32.13 -2.50 -48.41
N ASN A 38 -33.06 -3.44 -48.45
CA ASN A 38 -32.85 -4.89 -48.42
C ASN A 38 -31.89 -5.32 -49.53
N LEU A 39 -30.94 -6.20 -49.23
CA LEU A 39 -30.44 -7.21 -50.16
C LEU A 39 -29.99 -8.47 -49.44
N GLU A 40 -30.55 -9.56 -49.91
CA GLU A 40 -30.47 -10.92 -49.43
C GLU A 40 -29.05 -11.51 -49.48
N ASN A 41 -28.74 -12.29 -48.44
CA ASN A 41 -28.24 -13.66 -48.56
C ASN A 41 -26.87 -13.86 -49.26
N ARG A 42 -25.80 -13.85 -48.45
CA ARG A 42 -24.65 -14.75 -48.60
C ARG A 42 -23.99 -14.99 -47.24
N SER A 43 -24.53 -15.97 -46.53
CA SER A 43 -23.89 -16.57 -45.36
C SER A 43 -22.61 -17.28 -45.81
N ARG A 44 -21.48 -16.58 -45.74
CA ARG A 44 -20.16 -17.20 -45.63
C ARG A 44 -19.80 -17.18 -44.16
N THR A 45 -20.00 -18.31 -43.51
CA THR A 45 -19.38 -18.65 -42.23
C THR A 45 -17.86 -18.57 -42.42
N LEU A 46 -17.28 -17.39 -42.21
CA LEU A 46 -15.88 -17.29 -41.83
C LEU A 46 -15.83 -17.85 -40.41
N VAL A 47 -15.57 -19.15 -40.32
CA VAL A 47 -14.98 -19.73 -39.13
C VAL A 47 -13.62 -19.05 -38.97
N SER A 48 -13.63 -17.86 -38.38
CA SER A 48 -12.46 -17.32 -37.72
C SER A 48 -12.18 -18.29 -36.61
N THR A 49 -11.23 -19.20 -36.84
CA THR A 49 -10.52 -19.87 -35.76
C THR A 49 -9.78 -18.77 -35.02
N LYS A 50 -10.49 -18.01 -34.17
CA LYS A 50 -9.86 -17.36 -33.02
C LYS A 50 -9.24 -18.51 -32.25
N LYS A 51 -7.97 -18.77 -32.58
CA LYS A 51 -7.10 -19.68 -31.86
C LYS A 51 -7.25 -19.24 -30.41
N GLU A 52 -7.91 -20.05 -29.60
CA GLU A 52 -8.01 -19.78 -28.16
C GLU A 52 -6.59 -19.42 -27.70
N PRO A 53 -6.41 -18.33 -26.94
CA PRO A 53 -5.10 -18.02 -26.38
C PRO A 53 -4.67 -19.27 -25.62
N LYS A 54 -3.65 -19.95 -26.15
CA LYS A 54 -3.09 -21.14 -25.54
C LYS A 54 -2.57 -20.67 -24.18
N ARG A 55 -3.28 -21.04 -23.10
CA ARG A 55 -2.82 -20.80 -21.74
C ARG A 55 -1.38 -21.29 -21.64
N VAL A 56 -0.51 -20.52 -20.99
CA VAL A 56 0.79 -21.04 -20.56
C VAL A 56 0.48 -22.35 -19.84
N PRO A 57 1.07 -23.48 -20.27
CA PRO A 57 0.76 -24.74 -19.65
C PRO A 57 1.08 -24.62 -18.16
N PRO A 58 0.32 -25.28 -17.27
CA PRO A 58 0.65 -25.42 -15.86
C PRO A 58 2.06 -26.02 -15.62
N ALA A 59 2.76 -26.38 -16.71
CA ALA A 59 4.16 -26.73 -16.74
C ALA A 59 5.03 -25.73 -15.98
N ILE A 60 5.15 -24.42 -16.32
CA ILE A 60 6.06 -23.49 -15.60
C ILE A 60 5.48 -23.01 -14.26
N ALA A 61 4.98 -23.93 -13.43
CA ALA A 61 4.63 -23.65 -12.04
C ALA A 61 5.79 -24.11 -11.15
N ILE A 62 6.32 -23.18 -10.35
CA ILE A 62 7.14 -23.52 -9.19
C ILE A 62 6.26 -23.24 -7.99
N GLU A 63 5.71 -24.31 -7.43
CA GLU A 63 4.97 -24.26 -6.19
C GLU A 63 5.87 -24.74 -5.05
N PRO A 64 5.67 -24.25 -3.82
CA PRO A 64 4.95 -23.00 -3.53
C PRO A 64 5.70 -21.77 -4.08
N ALA A 65 4.94 -20.73 -4.44
CA ALA A 65 5.50 -19.44 -4.81
C ALA A 65 6.07 -18.68 -3.59
N ASP A 66 6.96 -17.72 -3.81
CA ASP A 66 7.39 -16.78 -2.78
C ASP A 66 6.16 -16.05 -2.22
N GLY A 67 6.09 -15.96 -0.90
CA GLY A 67 4.95 -15.38 -0.19
C GLY A 67 3.75 -16.32 -0.02
N THR A 68 3.81 -17.59 -0.46
CA THR A 68 2.70 -18.54 -0.21
C THR A 68 2.35 -18.59 1.28
N PHE A 69 1.06 -18.36 1.56
CA PHE A 69 0.54 -18.06 2.89
C PHE A 69 -0.35 -19.19 3.42
N PHE A 70 -0.15 -19.59 4.69
CA PHE A 70 -0.86 -20.67 5.36
C PHE A 70 -1.60 -20.15 6.60
N THR A 71 -2.92 -20.32 6.63
CA THR A 71 -3.81 -19.81 7.68
C THR A 71 -4.39 -20.88 8.60
N ASP A 72 -4.54 -22.11 8.12
CA ASP A 72 -5.46 -23.10 8.71
C ASP A 72 -4.78 -24.16 9.57
N ARG A 73 -3.45 -24.23 9.56
CA ARG A 73 -2.67 -25.19 10.34
C ARG A 73 -1.24 -24.75 10.52
N ALA A 74 -0.64 -25.21 11.62
CA ALA A 74 0.79 -25.13 11.83
C ALA A 74 1.52 -25.77 10.62
N PRO A 75 2.44 -25.06 9.96
CA PRO A 75 3.18 -25.61 8.83
C PRO A 75 4.13 -26.76 9.23
N SER A 76 4.43 -26.91 10.52
CA SER A 76 5.25 -28.02 11.01
C SER A 76 4.58 -29.36 10.68
N GLY A 77 5.32 -30.25 10.01
CA GLY A 77 4.79 -31.53 9.53
C GLY A 77 3.91 -31.42 8.26
N LEU A 78 3.66 -30.21 7.75
CA LEU A 78 2.98 -30.03 6.48
C LEU A 78 3.91 -30.48 5.35
N ALA A 79 3.46 -31.47 4.59
CA ALA A 79 4.15 -31.85 3.37
C ALA A 79 3.88 -30.82 2.28
N VAL A 80 4.94 -30.18 1.81
CA VAL A 80 4.92 -29.18 0.73
C VAL A 80 5.50 -29.81 -0.52
N THR A 81 4.82 -29.67 -1.65
CA THR A 81 5.32 -30.15 -2.94
C THR A 81 6.05 -29.03 -3.63
N PHE A 82 7.33 -29.25 -3.90
CA PHE A 82 8.19 -28.38 -4.69
C PHE A 82 8.28 -28.90 -6.11
N SER A 83 8.12 -28.05 -7.11
CA SER A 83 8.26 -28.45 -8.52
C SER A 83 8.91 -27.36 -9.35
N GLY A 84 9.43 -27.72 -10.53
CA GLY A 84 10.04 -26.76 -11.44
C GLY A 84 10.77 -27.43 -12.60
N PHE A 85 11.73 -26.71 -13.20
CA PHE A 85 12.52 -27.19 -14.35
C PHE A 85 14.01 -26.95 -14.18
N THR A 86 14.80 -27.76 -14.87
CA THR A 86 16.22 -27.52 -15.15
C THR A 86 16.51 -27.72 -16.65
N THR A 87 17.74 -27.47 -17.07
CA THR A 87 18.22 -27.68 -18.44
C THR A 87 18.97 -28.99 -18.64
N GLU A 88 19.12 -29.80 -17.59
CA GLU A 88 19.88 -31.07 -17.64
C GLU A 88 19.00 -32.26 -17.18
N PRO A 89 19.00 -33.39 -17.92
CA PRO A 89 18.25 -34.58 -17.54
C PRO A 89 18.92 -35.34 -16.40
N GLY A 90 18.13 -35.97 -15.52
CA GLY A 90 18.64 -36.82 -14.44
C GLY A 90 19.49 -36.08 -13.39
N GLN A 91 19.43 -34.75 -13.37
CA GLN A 91 20.14 -33.90 -12.44
C GLN A 91 19.48 -33.99 -11.04
N THR A 92 20.29 -34.09 -9.99
CA THR A 92 19.75 -34.04 -8.62
C THR A 92 19.34 -32.62 -8.28
N VAL A 93 18.12 -32.44 -7.80
CA VAL A 93 17.61 -31.19 -7.24
C VAL A 93 17.42 -31.37 -5.74
N GLU A 94 18.00 -30.46 -4.96
CA GLU A 94 17.89 -30.38 -3.51
C GLU A 94 16.93 -29.26 -3.14
N VAL A 95 15.93 -29.55 -2.32
CA VAL A 95 15.16 -28.52 -1.61
C VAL A 95 15.83 -28.29 -0.28
N GLN A 96 16.21 -27.04 -0.04
CA GLN A 96 16.91 -26.63 1.17
C GLN A 96 16.11 -25.58 1.91
N VAL A 97 16.14 -25.65 3.24
CA VAL A 97 15.60 -24.61 4.12
C VAL A 97 16.72 -23.95 4.90
N LEU A 98 16.53 -22.67 5.21
CA LEU A 98 17.46 -21.94 6.06
C LEU A 98 17.26 -22.38 7.51
N ALA A 99 18.36 -22.64 8.22
CA ALA A 99 18.30 -22.89 9.65
C ALA A 99 17.68 -21.69 10.39
N ALA A 100 16.85 -21.95 11.39
CA ALA A 100 16.14 -20.91 12.14
C ALA A 100 17.11 -19.89 12.75
N GLY A 101 16.82 -18.60 12.55
CA GLY A 101 17.63 -17.48 13.05
C GLY A 101 19.02 -17.34 12.41
N ALA A 102 19.35 -18.16 11.41
CA ALA A 102 20.64 -18.10 10.75
C ALA A 102 20.66 -17.02 9.65
N SER A 103 21.83 -16.43 9.40
CA SER A 103 22.02 -15.59 8.23
C SER A 103 21.89 -16.42 6.95
N VAL A 104 21.58 -15.80 5.81
CA VAL A 104 21.44 -16.49 4.51
C VAL A 104 22.75 -17.10 3.97
N ALA A 105 23.83 -17.18 4.75
CA ALA A 105 25.10 -17.76 4.34
C ALA A 105 24.96 -19.24 3.93
N ASN A 106 25.78 -19.68 2.96
CA ASN A 106 25.66 -21.01 2.36
C ASN A 106 25.74 -22.19 3.36
N GLY A 107 26.53 -22.03 4.44
CA GLY A 107 26.67 -23.07 5.47
C GLY A 107 25.44 -23.28 6.34
N ASN A 108 24.44 -22.40 6.25
CA ASN A 108 23.25 -22.42 7.11
C ASN A 108 22.04 -23.09 6.46
N TRP A 109 22.20 -23.66 5.26
CA TRP A 109 21.13 -24.29 4.51
C TRP A 109 21.13 -25.81 4.72
N VAL A 110 19.98 -26.37 5.03
CA VAL A 110 19.78 -27.80 5.27
C VAL A 110 18.94 -28.39 4.15
N THR A 111 19.45 -29.41 3.46
CA THR A 111 18.67 -30.18 2.48
C THR A 111 17.62 -31.01 3.20
N ILE A 112 16.34 -30.78 2.89
CA ILE A 112 15.21 -31.49 3.48
C ILE A 112 14.59 -32.52 2.54
N ALA A 113 14.81 -32.40 1.24
CA ALA A 113 14.39 -33.39 0.26
C ALA A 113 15.24 -33.30 -1.01
N THR A 114 15.27 -34.40 -1.76
CA THR A 114 15.91 -34.47 -3.07
C THR A 114 15.02 -35.16 -4.08
N ALA A 115 15.15 -34.77 -5.36
CA ALA A 115 14.58 -35.47 -6.50
C ALA A 115 15.55 -35.45 -7.67
N ALA A 116 15.33 -36.32 -8.65
CA ALA A 116 16.01 -36.24 -9.94
C ALA A 116 15.10 -35.53 -10.95
N THR A 117 15.67 -34.74 -11.85
CA THR A 117 14.94 -34.21 -13.00
C THR A 117 14.56 -35.34 -13.94
N ALA A 118 13.43 -35.17 -14.63
CA ALA A 118 12.97 -36.12 -15.64
C ALA A 118 14.04 -36.32 -16.70
N THR A 119 14.11 -37.53 -17.26
CA THR A 119 14.95 -37.82 -18.44
C THR A 119 14.22 -37.55 -19.75
N THR A 120 12.90 -37.35 -19.68
CA THR A 120 12.07 -37.00 -20.84
C THR A 120 12.10 -35.50 -21.06
N GLU A 121 12.52 -35.11 -22.26
CA GLU A 121 12.52 -33.72 -22.70
C GLU A 121 11.11 -33.14 -22.71
N THR A 122 10.97 -31.94 -22.14
CA THR A 122 9.79 -31.10 -22.33
C THR A 122 10.22 -29.88 -23.14
N THR A 123 9.51 -29.55 -24.20
CA THR A 123 9.75 -28.32 -24.97
C THR A 123 8.60 -27.34 -24.74
N PHE A 124 8.94 -26.05 -24.57
CA PHE A 124 7.94 -25.00 -24.40
C PHE A 124 8.33 -23.74 -25.18
N ASN A 125 7.72 -23.56 -26.35
CA ASN A 125 7.90 -22.41 -27.24
C ASN A 125 9.39 -22.05 -27.50
N ASP A 126 10.28 -23.05 -27.36
CA ASP A 126 11.72 -23.00 -27.55
C ASP A 126 12.15 -24.43 -27.95
N ALA A 127 13.21 -24.53 -28.76
CA ALA A 127 13.78 -25.80 -29.19
C ALA A 127 14.64 -26.43 -28.09
N ASP A 128 15.18 -25.61 -27.18
CA ASP A 128 16.01 -26.11 -26.10
C ASP A 128 15.12 -26.80 -25.05
N PRO A 129 15.38 -28.08 -24.74
CA PRO A 129 14.56 -28.85 -23.83
C PRO A 129 14.74 -28.37 -22.39
N ILE A 130 13.69 -28.56 -21.61
CA ILE A 130 13.68 -28.42 -20.15
C ILE A 130 13.22 -29.73 -19.52
N PHE A 131 13.68 -29.99 -18.31
CA PHE A 131 13.43 -31.24 -17.60
C PHE A 131 12.72 -30.94 -16.28
N ARG A 132 11.48 -31.43 -16.15
CA ARG A 132 10.66 -31.22 -14.96
C ARG A 132 11.26 -31.97 -13.76
N TRP A 133 11.18 -31.38 -12.58
CA TRP A 133 11.39 -32.06 -11.31
C TRP A 133 10.20 -31.79 -10.39
N GLU A 134 9.97 -32.72 -9.47
CA GLU A 134 8.97 -32.59 -8.42
C GLU A 134 9.48 -33.35 -7.20
N VAL A 135 9.36 -32.74 -6.02
CA VAL A 135 9.72 -33.37 -4.77
C VAL A 135 8.76 -32.93 -3.68
N ARG A 136 8.25 -33.90 -2.95
CA ARG A 136 7.48 -33.64 -1.73
C ARG A 136 8.44 -33.58 -0.56
N ALA A 137 8.52 -32.43 0.09
CA ALA A 137 9.35 -32.24 1.27
C ALA A 137 8.46 -32.05 2.51
N VAL A 138 8.88 -32.64 3.62
CA VAL A 138 8.29 -32.38 4.93
C VAL A 138 9.38 -31.72 5.75
N PRO A 139 9.25 -30.44 6.14
CA PRO A 139 10.18 -29.83 7.08
C PRO A 139 10.22 -30.69 8.36
N SER A 140 11.35 -31.32 8.64
CA SER A 140 11.50 -32.23 9.79
C SER A 140 11.81 -31.46 11.08
N SER A 141 11.39 -32.01 12.21
CA SER A 141 11.67 -31.47 13.55
C SER A 141 13.19 -31.30 13.76
N GLY A 142 13.62 -30.06 14.00
CA GLY A 142 15.04 -29.66 14.10
C GLY A 142 15.44 -28.52 13.13
N ALA A 143 14.66 -28.32 12.07
CA ALA A 143 14.66 -27.12 11.21
C ALA A 143 13.28 -26.47 11.27
N GLU A 144 12.84 -26.15 12.49
CA GLU A 144 11.46 -25.77 12.78
C GLU A 144 11.06 -24.54 11.99
N TRP A 145 9.98 -24.67 11.21
CA TRP A 145 9.18 -23.52 10.82
C TRP A 145 8.63 -22.95 12.12
N PRO A 146 9.12 -21.78 12.59
CA PRO A 146 8.62 -21.26 13.85
C PRO A 146 7.11 -21.08 13.69
N SER A 147 6.30 -21.42 14.69
CA SER A 147 4.88 -21.04 14.67
C SER A 147 4.79 -19.56 14.31
N GLY A 148 4.02 -19.26 13.27
CA GLY A 148 3.78 -17.90 12.76
C GLY A 148 4.95 -17.28 12.02
N GLY A 149 6.12 -17.89 12.09
CA GLY A 149 7.31 -17.41 11.41
C GLY A 149 7.24 -17.67 9.91
N LEU A 150 8.31 -17.21 9.25
CA LEU A 150 8.57 -17.54 7.86
C LEU A 150 9.57 -18.68 7.76
N VAL A 151 9.41 -19.53 6.75
CA VAL A 151 10.46 -20.45 6.31
C VAL A 151 11.04 -19.95 5.02
N ARG A 152 12.36 -19.75 5.03
CA ARG A 152 13.11 -19.51 3.81
C ARG A 152 13.54 -20.82 3.21
N PHE A 153 13.27 -20.97 1.92
CA PHE A 153 13.69 -22.12 1.14
C PHE A 153 14.39 -21.70 -0.14
N ARG A 154 15.18 -22.62 -0.67
CA ARG A 154 15.77 -22.52 -2.00
C ARG A 154 15.87 -23.90 -2.63
N THR A 155 16.00 -23.91 -3.94
CA THR A 155 16.16 -25.11 -4.74
C THR A 155 17.53 -25.07 -5.42
N VAL A 156 18.31 -26.14 -5.25
CA VAL A 156 19.69 -26.23 -5.76
C VAL A 156 19.78 -27.42 -6.71
N ALA A 157 20.20 -27.19 -7.94
CA ALA A 157 20.50 -28.25 -8.88
C ALA A 157 21.98 -28.65 -8.79
N VAL A 158 22.24 -29.95 -8.79
CA VAL A 158 23.57 -30.54 -8.63
C VAL A 158 23.88 -31.38 -9.87
N GLY A 159 24.79 -30.88 -10.71
CA GLY A 159 25.22 -31.52 -11.96
C GLY A 159 26.69 -31.27 -12.22
N ASN A 160 27.41 -32.27 -12.76
CA ASN A 160 28.83 -32.16 -13.14
C ASN A 160 29.78 -31.65 -12.04
N GLY A 161 29.45 -31.90 -10.76
CA GLY A 161 30.21 -31.40 -9.60
C GLY A 161 29.96 -29.92 -9.27
N GLU A 162 29.06 -29.25 -9.98
CA GLU A 162 28.64 -27.88 -9.74
C GLU A 162 27.26 -27.84 -9.04
N ARG A 163 27.05 -26.81 -8.22
CA ARG A 163 25.79 -26.53 -7.54
C ARG A 163 25.27 -25.17 -8.00
N THR A 164 24.07 -25.15 -8.57
CA THR A 164 23.45 -23.94 -9.10
C THR A 164 22.12 -23.66 -8.39
N LEU A 165 21.83 -22.39 -8.14
CA LEU A 165 20.53 -21.98 -7.62
C LEU A 165 19.51 -22.00 -8.76
N LEU A 166 18.36 -22.61 -8.48
CA LEU A 166 17.21 -22.54 -9.36
C LEU A 166 16.34 -21.32 -8.99
N PRO A 167 15.76 -20.66 -10.00
CA PRO A 167 14.92 -19.50 -9.77
C PRO A 167 13.60 -19.90 -9.12
N PHE A 168 12.97 -18.94 -8.46
CA PHE A 168 11.63 -19.06 -7.89
C PHE A 168 10.75 -17.90 -8.37
N TYR A 169 9.46 -18.01 -8.07
CA TYR A 169 8.41 -17.18 -8.64
C TYR A 169 7.50 -16.66 -7.53
N ASP A 170 6.97 -15.45 -7.70
CA ASP A 170 5.98 -14.87 -6.79
C ASP A 170 4.58 -15.36 -7.13
N VAL A 171 3.61 -15.11 -6.26
CA VAL A 171 2.20 -15.50 -6.48
C VAL A 171 1.60 -14.93 -7.77
N SER A 172 2.12 -13.81 -8.27
CA SER A 172 1.68 -13.15 -9.51
C SER A 172 2.34 -13.70 -10.79
N ALA A 173 3.25 -14.68 -10.67
CA ALA A 173 3.98 -15.21 -11.81
C ALA A 173 3.09 -15.89 -12.85
N GLY A 174 1.97 -16.48 -12.43
CA GLY A 174 0.97 -17.06 -13.34
C GLY A 174 0.42 -16.01 -14.32
N ASP A 175 0.03 -14.85 -13.80
CA ASP A 175 -0.47 -13.74 -14.62
C ASP A 175 0.63 -13.14 -15.49
N CYS A 176 1.85 -13.04 -14.96
CA CYS A 176 3.00 -12.63 -15.76
C CYS A 176 3.21 -13.57 -16.95
N ALA A 177 3.22 -14.89 -16.71
CA ALA A 177 3.43 -15.86 -17.75
C ALA A 177 2.31 -15.78 -18.80
N ALA A 178 1.05 -15.64 -18.37
CA ALA A 178 -0.09 -15.45 -19.25
C ALA A 178 0.07 -14.22 -20.16
N ARG A 179 0.55 -13.09 -19.63
CA ARG A 179 0.83 -11.86 -20.40
C ARG A 179 2.01 -12.02 -21.37
N VAL A 180 3.05 -12.74 -20.97
CA VAL A 180 4.21 -13.02 -21.83
C VAL A 180 3.80 -13.90 -23.03
N GLY A 181 2.81 -14.77 -22.88
CA GLY A 181 2.16 -15.48 -23.99
C GLY A 181 3.04 -16.57 -24.63
N GLU A 182 3.10 -16.61 -25.97
CA GLU A 182 3.80 -17.67 -26.74
C GLU A 182 5.34 -17.48 -26.83
N LYS A 183 5.96 -16.68 -25.94
CA LYS A 183 7.43 -16.51 -25.94
C LYS A 183 8.14 -17.76 -25.40
N SER A 184 9.44 -17.85 -25.63
CA SER A 184 10.25 -18.97 -25.14
C SER A 184 10.26 -19.07 -23.62
N TRP A 185 10.45 -20.28 -23.09
CA TRP A 185 10.56 -20.52 -21.65
C TRP A 185 11.67 -19.66 -21.01
N LYS A 186 12.75 -19.37 -21.74
CA LYS A 186 13.84 -18.48 -21.28
C LYS A 186 13.36 -17.05 -21.08
N THR A 187 12.54 -16.53 -22.00
CA THR A 187 11.93 -15.21 -21.84
C THR A 187 10.97 -15.22 -20.66
N VAL A 188 10.13 -16.24 -20.51
CA VAL A 188 9.22 -16.37 -19.36
C VAL A 188 10.00 -16.39 -18.04
N LEU A 189 11.04 -17.22 -17.91
CA LEU A 189 11.90 -17.25 -16.72
C LEU A 189 12.55 -15.90 -16.42
N LYS A 190 13.10 -15.24 -17.44
CA LYS A 190 13.77 -13.96 -17.27
C LYS A 190 12.79 -12.86 -16.84
N THR A 191 11.57 -12.88 -17.38
CA THR A 191 10.58 -11.82 -17.18
C THR A 191 9.71 -12.04 -15.95
N CYS A 192 9.40 -13.29 -15.61
CA CYS A 192 8.40 -13.64 -14.60
C CYS A 192 8.94 -14.23 -13.31
N LYS A 193 10.25 -14.54 -13.23
CA LYS A 193 10.86 -14.92 -11.94
C LYS A 193 10.66 -13.80 -10.92
N SER A 194 10.63 -14.17 -9.65
CA SER A 194 10.64 -13.20 -8.55
C SER A 194 11.82 -12.23 -8.73
N PRO A 195 11.69 -10.93 -8.45
CA PRO A 195 12.84 -10.03 -8.45
C PRO A 195 13.87 -10.43 -7.38
N PHE A 196 13.42 -11.13 -6.34
CA PHE A 196 14.28 -11.69 -5.30
C PHE A 196 14.94 -12.97 -5.77
N SER A 197 14.57 -13.53 -6.92
CA SER A 197 15.13 -14.79 -7.43
C SER A 197 16.54 -14.62 -8.00
N PRO A 198 17.44 -15.59 -7.75
CA PRO A 198 18.72 -15.65 -8.47
C PRO A 198 18.50 -15.75 -9.99
N GLU A 199 19.53 -15.45 -10.76
CA GLU A 199 19.58 -15.83 -12.18
C GLU A 199 19.55 -17.34 -12.32
N LEU A 200 18.92 -17.84 -13.40
CA LEU A 200 18.93 -19.27 -13.69
C LEU A 200 20.37 -19.75 -13.85
N GLY A 201 20.74 -20.78 -13.08
CA GLY A 201 22.11 -21.32 -13.14
C GLY A 201 23.12 -20.48 -12.36
N ALA A 202 22.68 -19.52 -11.53
CA ALA A 202 23.58 -18.76 -10.67
C ALA A 202 24.37 -19.71 -9.76
N LYS A 203 25.70 -19.55 -9.76
CA LYS A 203 26.60 -20.35 -8.92
C LYS A 203 26.27 -20.11 -7.45
N LEU A 204 26.30 -21.18 -6.67
CA LEU A 204 26.10 -21.10 -5.24
C LEU A 204 27.08 -20.10 -4.60
N GLY A 205 26.56 -19.10 -3.89
CA GLY A 205 27.36 -18.10 -3.17
C GLY A 205 27.49 -16.73 -3.84
N SER A 206 26.90 -16.48 -5.02
CA SER A 206 26.97 -15.16 -5.67
C SER A 206 26.07 -14.10 -5.04
N SER A 207 25.00 -14.50 -4.36
CA SER A 207 24.05 -13.66 -3.62
C SER A 207 22.96 -14.57 -3.07
N THR A 208 23.00 -14.96 -1.79
CA THR A 208 22.11 -16.00 -1.25
C THR A 208 20.68 -15.51 -1.07
N LYS A 209 19.98 -15.47 -2.20
CA LYS A 209 18.55 -15.22 -2.35
C LYS A 209 17.74 -16.49 -2.09
N ALA A 210 16.51 -16.31 -1.63
CA ALA A 210 15.62 -17.38 -1.22
C ALA A 210 14.16 -16.92 -1.33
N ALA A 211 13.26 -17.88 -1.53
CA ALA A 211 11.84 -17.66 -1.35
C ALA A 211 11.46 -17.87 0.12
N SER A 212 10.38 -17.26 0.54
CA SER A 212 9.84 -17.31 1.89
C SER A 212 8.40 -17.80 1.87
N LEU A 213 8.09 -18.77 2.72
CA LEU A 213 6.73 -19.23 2.99
C LEU A 213 6.25 -18.62 4.29
N VAL A 214 4.99 -18.20 4.32
CA VAL A 214 4.43 -17.35 5.36
C VAL A 214 3.37 -18.14 6.15
N SER A 215 3.45 -18.11 7.47
CA SER A 215 2.43 -18.69 8.35
C SER A 215 1.80 -17.59 9.20
N SER A 216 0.48 -17.51 9.29
CA SER A 216 -0.18 -16.67 10.31
C SER A 216 -0.42 -17.38 11.63
N PHE A 217 -0.04 -18.66 11.75
CA PHE A 217 -0.37 -19.42 12.94
C PHE A 217 0.35 -18.84 14.17
N PRO A 218 -0.34 -18.38 15.21
CA PRO A 218 0.30 -17.69 16.33
C PRO A 218 1.31 -18.58 17.06
N LYS A 219 2.30 -17.96 17.70
CA LYS A 219 3.21 -18.67 18.61
C LYS A 219 2.48 -18.93 19.93
N PRO A 220 2.38 -20.21 20.38
CA PRO A 220 1.78 -20.49 21.67
C PRO A 220 2.51 -19.78 22.82
N GLY A 221 1.77 -18.99 23.61
CA GLY A 221 2.29 -18.34 24.82
C GLY A 221 2.92 -16.97 24.62
N ASP A 222 2.89 -16.42 23.41
CA ASP A 222 3.25 -15.01 23.19
C ASP A 222 2.00 -14.15 23.43
N ASP A 223 1.89 -13.54 24.62
CA ASP A 223 0.86 -12.52 24.87
C ASP A 223 1.23 -11.26 24.07
N PHE A 224 0.46 -10.96 23.04
CA PHE A 224 0.62 -9.75 22.25
C PHE A 224 -0.18 -8.62 22.85
N PHE A 225 0.53 -7.59 23.30
CA PHE A 225 -0.07 -6.32 23.67
C PHE A 225 0.38 -5.30 22.63
N PRO A 226 -0.34 -5.18 21.50
CA PRO A 226 -0.01 -4.18 20.50
C PRO A 226 -0.07 -2.79 21.12
N ASN A 227 0.92 -1.98 20.80
CA ASN A 227 0.92 -0.57 21.16
C ASN A 227 0.58 0.26 19.93
N TYR A 228 -0.65 0.08 19.41
CA TYR A 228 -1.14 0.79 18.24
C TYR A 228 -1.10 2.30 18.48
N LEU A 229 -0.77 3.08 17.44
CA LEU A 229 -0.73 4.54 17.49
C LEU A 229 0.16 5.13 18.61
N SER A 230 1.21 4.40 19.00
CA SER A 230 2.08 4.80 20.13
C SER A 230 3.33 5.60 19.75
N ARG A 231 3.65 5.71 18.46
CA ARG A 231 4.94 6.26 18.00
C ARG A 231 5.10 7.75 18.30
N LYS A 232 4.00 8.47 18.49
CA LYS A 232 4.01 9.88 18.91
C LYS A 232 4.05 10.08 20.42
N GLY A 233 4.01 8.98 21.18
CA GLY A 233 4.01 8.97 22.64
C GLY A 233 2.63 9.22 23.22
N TYR A 234 2.50 8.91 24.51
CA TYR A 234 1.29 9.16 25.29
C TYR A 234 1.29 10.60 25.85
N ILE A 235 0.11 11.22 25.87
CA ILE A 235 -0.18 12.49 26.53
C ILE A 235 -1.41 12.35 27.42
N GLU A 236 -1.51 13.17 28.45
CA GLU A 236 -2.64 13.13 29.36
C GLU A 236 -3.86 13.88 28.80
N GLU A 237 -5.03 13.62 29.38
CA GLU A 237 -6.27 14.29 28.98
C GLU A 237 -6.20 15.81 29.18
N GLU A 238 -5.55 16.28 30.25
CA GLU A 238 -5.36 17.71 30.51
C GLU A 238 -4.55 18.39 29.41
N GLU A 239 -3.67 17.66 28.72
CA GLU A 239 -2.93 18.20 27.58
C GLU A 239 -3.81 18.31 26.34
N THR A 240 -4.77 17.39 26.16
CA THR A 240 -5.78 17.49 25.10
C THR A 240 -6.65 18.73 25.32
N VAL A 241 -7.11 18.95 26.56
CA VAL A 241 -7.88 20.16 26.93
C VAL A 241 -7.06 21.43 26.67
N ALA A 242 -5.79 21.46 27.11
CA ALA A 242 -4.93 22.61 26.88
C ALA A 242 -4.69 22.87 25.38
N TYR A 243 -4.62 21.81 24.57
CA TYR A 243 -4.54 21.92 23.11
C TYR A 243 -5.83 22.49 22.51
N TYR A 244 -7.01 21.99 22.91
CA TYR A 244 -8.31 22.50 22.48
C TYR A 244 -8.54 23.97 22.86
N ASP A 245 -8.12 24.37 24.06
CA ASP A 245 -8.11 25.76 24.47
C ASP A 245 -7.20 26.62 23.56
N ALA A 246 -6.01 26.11 23.22
CA ALA A 246 -5.04 26.82 22.39
C ALA A 246 -5.51 27.03 20.94
N ILE A 247 -6.32 26.11 20.39
CA ILE A 247 -6.89 26.24 19.04
C ILE A 247 -8.30 26.86 19.03
N ALA A 248 -8.88 27.12 20.20
CA ALA A 248 -10.28 27.48 20.39
C ALA A 248 -11.20 26.49 19.63
N ALA A 249 -11.10 25.20 20.00
CA ALA A 249 -11.90 24.14 19.41
C ALA A 249 -13.41 24.45 19.56
N PRO A 250 -14.22 24.33 18.49
CA PRO A 250 -15.67 24.44 18.63
C PRO A 250 -16.19 23.39 19.62
N PRO A 251 -17.13 23.73 20.51
CA PRO A 251 -17.56 22.81 21.56
C PRO A 251 -18.48 21.69 21.05
N THR A 252 -19.14 21.89 19.90
CA THR A 252 -19.96 20.87 19.25
C THR A 252 -19.62 20.71 17.77
N LEU A 253 -19.98 19.55 17.20
CA LEU A 253 -19.87 19.29 15.77
C LEU A 253 -20.69 20.29 14.94
N ALA A 254 -21.83 20.73 15.45
CA ALA A 254 -22.65 21.76 14.82
C ALA A 254 -21.92 23.12 14.79
N ASP A 255 -21.28 23.52 15.89
CA ASP A 255 -20.47 24.75 15.92
C ASP A 255 -19.27 24.68 14.97
N PHE A 256 -18.67 23.48 14.79
CA PHE A 256 -17.63 23.27 13.78
C PHE A 256 -18.18 23.44 12.36
N ALA A 257 -19.31 22.79 12.07
CA ALA A 257 -19.98 22.89 10.79
C ALA A 257 -20.29 24.36 10.45
N ASP A 258 -20.91 25.08 11.38
CA ASP A 258 -21.24 26.50 11.24
C ASP A 258 -19.99 27.36 11.03
N ARG A 259 -18.93 27.13 11.82
CA ARG A 259 -17.67 27.90 11.72
C ARG A 259 -17.01 27.80 10.35
N PHE A 260 -17.03 26.61 9.76
CA PHE A 260 -16.34 26.34 8.49
C PHE A 260 -17.29 26.27 7.29
N GLY A 261 -18.56 26.62 7.49
CA GLY A 261 -19.55 26.77 6.43
C GLY A 261 -20.10 25.46 5.89
N PHE A 262 -20.07 24.36 6.64
CA PHE A 262 -20.82 23.15 6.27
C PHE A 262 -22.30 23.37 6.55
N ASN A 263 -23.18 22.85 5.69
CA ASN A 263 -24.61 22.95 5.90
C ASN A 263 -25.04 21.96 7.00
N ALA A 264 -25.39 22.44 8.20
CA ALA A 264 -25.75 21.58 9.33
C ALA A 264 -26.99 20.69 9.07
N ASP A 265 -27.92 21.15 8.23
CA ASP A 265 -29.15 20.43 7.88
C ASP A 265 -28.90 19.39 6.76
N ASP A 266 -27.78 19.53 6.05
CA ASP A 266 -27.46 18.75 4.88
C ASP A 266 -25.95 18.69 4.69
N LEU A 267 -25.27 18.11 5.68
CA LEU A 267 -23.82 17.97 5.66
C LEU A 267 -23.35 17.10 4.48
N PHE A 268 -24.27 16.55 3.68
CA PHE A 268 -24.09 15.38 2.81
C PHE A 268 -24.58 15.56 1.37
N ASP A 269 -25.49 16.50 1.03
CA ASP A 269 -25.70 16.93 -0.36
C ASP A 269 -24.62 17.96 -0.76
N GLY A 270 -23.72 17.54 -1.63
CA GLY A 270 -22.66 18.40 -2.18
C GLY A 270 -23.24 19.62 -2.92
N ASP A 271 -23.15 20.80 -2.30
CA ASP A 271 -23.06 22.03 -3.08
C ASP A 271 -21.65 22.17 -3.69
N GLY A 272 -21.52 22.98 -4.74
CA GLY A 272 -20.40 22.92 -5.69
C GLY A 272 -18.98 23.11 -5.13
N ASP A 273 -18.83 23.51 -3.86
CA ASP A 273 -17.53 23.70 -3.21
C ASP A 273 -17.18 22.59 -2.18
N GLN A 274 -18.09 21.65 -1.96
CA GLN A 274 -17.91 20.49 -1.08
C GLN A 274 -17.62 19.22 -1.89
N ALA A 275 -16.71 18.40 -1.37
CA ALA A 275 -16.41 17.07 -1.89
C ALA A 275 -16.72 16.02 -0.82
N SER A 276 -17.35 14.92 -1.22
CA SER A 276 -17.91 13.94 -0.27
C SER A 276 -17.75 12.51 -0.73
N ALA A 277 -17.40 11.59 0.18
CA ALA A 277 -17.36 10.17 -0.15
C ALA A 277 -17.69 9.28 1.04
N LEU A 278 -18.11 8.05 0.74
CA LEU A 278 -18.45 6.99 1.68
C LEU A 278 -17.69 5.71 1.31
N TYR A 279 -16.93 5.18 2.26
CA TYR A 279 -16.03 4.04 2.04
C TYR A 279 -15.71 3.32 3.33
N TYR A 280 -15.30 2.06 3.22
CA TYR A 280 -14.71 1.32 4.33
C TYR A 280 -13.19 1.46 4.26
N ASN A 281 -12.57 1.99 5.32
CA ASN A 281 -11.16 2.31 5.31
C ASN A 281 -10.28 1.10 5.68
N ASN A 282 -10.07 0.22 4.72
CA ASN A 282 -9.29 -1.01 4.89
C ASN A 282 -7.79 -0.77 5.12
N GLY A 283 -7.30 0.42 4.79
CA GLY A 283 -5.89 0.81 4.90
C GLY A 283 -5.47 1.38 6.24
N ASP A 284 -6.41 1.68 7.15
CA ASP A 284 -6.09 2.17 8.51
C ASP A 284 -6.82 1.43 9.65
N LEU A 285 -8.07 1.78 9.92
CA LEU A 285 -8.87 1.43 11.09
C LEU A 285 -9.87 0.33 10.76
N ALA A 286 -10.11 0.07 9.47
CA ALA A 286 -11.08 -0.90 8.97
C ALA A 286 -12.46 -0.70 9.61
N ILE A 287 -13.00 0.48 9.33
CA ILE A 287 -14.33 0.96 9.74
C ILE A 287 -14.97 1.69 8.57
N GLY A 288 -16.30 1.81 8.59
CA GLY A 288 -17.05 2.63 7.64
C GLY A 288 -16.77 4.11 7.90
N ARG A 289 -16.59 4.88 6.83
CA ARG A 289 -16.33 6.31 6.91
C ARG A 289 -17.13 7.08 5.89
N GLU A 290 -17.55 8.24 6.33
CA GLU A 290 -18.17 9.25 5.50
C GLU A 290 -17.39 10.53 5.68
N ILE A 291 -16.84 11.06 4.60
CA ILE A 291 -15.97 12.24 4.60
C ILE A 291 -16.62 13.38 3.84
N HIS A 292 -16.50 14.58 4.40
CA HIS A 292 -16.89 15.84 3.78
C HIS A 292 -15.77 16.82 3.92
N CYS A 293 -15.29 17.37 2.81
CA CYS A 293 -14.28 18.42 2.84
C CYS A 293 -14.73 19.60 1.99
N ARG A 294 -14.34 20.79 2.41
CA ARG A 294 -14.53 22.02 1.63
C ARG A 294 -13.38 22.98 1.81
N SER A 295 -13.25 23.89 0.86
CA SER A 295 -12.46 25.10 1.08
C SER A 295 -13.26 26.12 1.89
N PHE A 296 -12.58 26.91 2.70
CA PHE A 296 -13.14 28.07 3.39
C PHE A 296 -12.22 29.28 3.26
N VAL A 297 -12.74 30.47 3.55
CA VAL A 297 -11.96 31.70 3.59
C VAL A 297 -12.14 32.34 4.96
N GLU A 298 -11.04 32.58 5.67
CA GLU A 298 -11.02 33.28 6.95
C GLU A 298 -9.95 34.37 6.91
N ASP A 299 -10.30 35.59 7.27
CA ASP A 299 -9.42 36.77 7.19
C ASP A 299 -8.78 37.00 5.80
N GLY A 300 -9.45 36.55 4.73
CA GLY A 300 -8.97 36.64 3.35
C GLY A 300 -7.99 35.55 2.94
N GLU A 301 -7.69 34.61 3.83
CA GLU A 301 -6.80 33.47 3.58
C GLU A 301 -7.64 32.21 3.32
N GLN A 302 -7.22 31.40 2.34
CA GLN A 302 -7.91 30.15 1.99
C GLN A 302 -7.43 29.00 2.89
N GLY A 303 -8.39 28.25 3.43
CA GLY A 303 -8.15 27.02 4.18
C GLY A 303 -8.97 25.84 3.67
N THR A 304 -8.75 24.68 4.27
CA THR A 304 -9.50 23.44 4.02
C THR A 304 -9.97 22.86 5.33
N ALA A 305 -11.24 22.52 5.42
CA ALA A 305 -11.82 21.84 6.58
C ALA A 305 -12.44 20.53 6.12
N CYS A 306 -12.36 19.51 6.96
CA CYS A 306 -12.95 18.19 6.71
C CYS A 306 -13.64 17.67 7.97
N ILE A 307 -14.74 16.94 7.76
CA ILE A 307 -15.50 16.19 8.77
C ILE A 307 -15.52 14.73 8.33
N THR A 308 -15.08 13.82 9.21
CA THR A 308 -15.19 12.37 9.00
C THR A 308 -16.11 11.77 10.04
N ARG A 309 -17.22 11.15 9.65
CA ARG A 309 -18.02 10.30 10.54
C ARG A 309 -17.55 8.86 10.45
N ASN A 310 -17.56 8.16 11.59
CA ASN A 310 -17.08 6.80 11.72
C ASN A 310 -18.21 5.84 12.10
N TYR A 311 -18.29 4.72 11.37
CA TYR A 311 -19.35 3.72 11.42
C TYR A 311 -18.77 2.32 11.59
N GLY A 312 -19.60 1.37 12.02
CA GLY A 312 -19.17 0.01 12.35
C GLY A 312 -19.03 -0.14 13.86
N VAL A 313 -20.14 -0.53 14.49
CA VAL A 313 -20.23 -0.78 15.92
C VAL A 313 -20.73 -2.20 16.17
N LEU A 314 -20.35 -2.77 17.31
CA LEU A 314 -20.95 -3.97 17.86
C LEU A 314 -22.38 -3.69 18.35
N ASP A 315 -23.13 -4.75 18.67
CA ASP A 315 -24.52 -4.66 19.18
C ASP A 315 -24.65 -3.78 20.44
N ASP A 316 -23.57 -3.59 21.20
CA ASP A 316 -23.53 -2.74 22.40
C ASP A 316 -23.15 -1.27 22.13
N GLY A 317 -22.96 -0.90 20.86
CA GLY A 317 -22.59 0.43 20.42
C GLY A 317 -21.09 0.74 20.52
N THR A 318 -20.26 -0.21 20.93
CA THR A 318 -18.81 -0.03 20.91
C THR A 318 -18.26 -0.13 19.49
N PRO A 319 -17.22 0.64 19.13
CA PRO A 319 -16.61 0.54 17.80
C PRO A 319 -16.07 -0.86 17.49
N ASP A 320 -16.35 -1.37 16.30
CA ASP A 320 -15.87 -2.68 15.81
C ASP A 320 -14.73 -2.47 14.79
N PHE A 321 -13.51 -2.26 15.30
CA PHE A 321 -12.33 -2.10 14.45
C PHE A 321 -11.95 -3.42 13.78
N SER A 322 -11.67 -3.39 12.47
CA SER A 322 -11.49 -4.62 11.67
C SER A 322 -12.71 -5.53 11.61
N GLY A 323 -13.90 -4.96 11.83
CA GLY A 323 -15.19 -5.64 11.78
C GLY A 323 -15.65 -6.03 10.38
N ASP A 324 -16.95 -6.31 10.23
CA ASP A 324 -17.55 -6.63 8.94
C ASP A 324 -17.69 -5.37 8.05
N PRO A 325 -16.99 -5.29 6.90
CA PRO A 325 -17.09 -4.15 6.00
C PRO A 325 -18.51 -3.94 5.47
N ASP A 326 -19.26 -5.01 5.21
CA ASP A 326 -20.62 -4.89 4.67
C ASP A 326 -21.58 -4.26 5.69
N GLN A 327 -21.39 -4.57 6.99
CA GLN A 327 -22.19 -3.97 8.06
C GLN A 327 -21.85 -2.49 8.26
N ALA A 328 -20.56 -2.16 8.37
CA ALA A 328 -20.13 -0.79 8.56
C ALA A 328 -20.53 0.12 7.37
N MET A 329 -20.52 -0.42 6.15
CA MET A 329 -20.98 0.31 4.96
C MET A 329 -22.51 0.50 4.94
N ARG A 330 -23.30 -0.48 5.39
CA ARG A 330 -24.74 -0.29 5.55
C ARG A 330 -25.06 0.79 6.57
N ASP A 331 -24.40 0.76 7.74
CA ASP A 331 -24.58 1.78 8.78
C ASP A 331 -24.26 3.19 8.26
N ALA A 332 -23.18 3.32 7.47
CA ALA A 332 -22.82 4.58 6.84
C ALA A 332 -23.85 5.04 5.80
N ILE A 333 -24.33 4.16 4.92
CA ILE A 333 -25.34 4.47 3.88
C ILE A 333 -26.67 4.89 4.50
N ASP A 334 -27.09 4.18 5.55
CA ASP A 334 -28.33 4.47 6.28
C ASP A 334 -28.16 5.64 7.27
N ASN A 335 -26.93 6.15 7.44
CA ASN A 335 -26.56 7.22 8.39
C ASN A 335 -27.03 6.91 9.82
N VAL A 336 -26.76 5.68 10.27
CA VAL A 336 -27.08 5.18 11.61
C VAL A 336 -25.82 4.69 12.30
N ASN A 337 -25.85 4.60 13.63
CA ASN A 337 -24.77 3.97 14.41
C ASN A 337 -23.37 4.62 14.23
N SER A 338 -23.30 5.89 13.84
CA SER A 338 -22.04 6.66 13.90
C SER A 338 -21.62 6.82 15.36
N PHE A 339 -20.38 6.44 15.69
CA PHE A 339 -19.89 6.47 17.07
C PHE A 339 -18.99 7.68 17.38
N ALA A 340 -18.45 8.34 16.36
CA ALA A 340 -17.61 9.53 16.51
C ALA A 340 -17.50 10.33 15.21
N ALA A 341 -17.20 11.63 15.34
CA ALA A 341 -16.77 12.46 14.23
C ALA A 341 -15.36 13.00 14.48
N VAL A 342 -14.48 12.88 13.49
CA VAL A 342 -13.13 13.46 13.50
C VAL A 342 -13.10 14.60 12.49
N CYS A 343 -12.83 15.79 13.00
CA CYS A 343 -12.72 17.00 12.22
C CYS A 343 -11.26 17.45 12.13
N MET A 344 -10.88 17.95 10.96
CA MET A 344 -9.53 18.39 10.70
C MET A 344 -9.56 19.65 9.86
N VAL A 345 -8.76 20.63 10.24
CA VAL A 345 -8.68 21.92 9.55
C VAL A 345 -7.24 22.27 9.24
N LYS A 346 -7.02 22.83 8.06
CA LYS A 346 -5.80 23.54 7.70
C LYS A 346 -6.11 24.96 7.26
N PHE A 347 -5.44 25.95 7.87
CA PHE A 347 -5.65 27.36 7.52
C PHE A 347 -4.75 27.87 6.39
N GLY A 348 -3.97 26.98 5.78
CA GLY A 348 -3.20 27.26 4.57
C GLY A 348 -2.22 28.42 4.77
N THR A 349 -2.38 29.48 3.98
CA THR A 349 -1.49 30.65 3.98
C THR A 349 -1.58 31.50 5.26
N LYS A 350 -2.68 31.41 6.03
CA LYS A 350 -2.84 32.16 7.30
C LYS A 350 -1.75 31.84 8.32
N PHE A 351 -1.41 30.55 8.46
CA PHE A 351 -0.34 30.11 9.35
C PHE A 351 0.91 29.70 8.58
N ASN A 352 0.82 29.32 7.30
CA ASN A 352 1.95 28.99 6.44
C ASN A 352 2.96 28.02 7.10
N GLY A 353 2.44 26.95 7.69
CA GLY A 353 3.24 25.96 8.43
C GLY A 353 3.67 26.38 9.84
N ALA A 354 3.19 27.52 10.36
CA ALA A 354 3.33 27.88 11.77
C ALA A 354 2.60 26.87 12.69
N PRO A 355 2.86 26.90 14.01
CA PRO A 355 2.16 26.02 14.95
C PRO A 355 0.63 26.14 14.83
N ASN A 356 -0.06 25.01 14.93
CA ASN A 356 -1.51 24.85 14.75
C ASN A 356 -2.04 25.24 13.36
N ASP A 357 -1.17 25.25 12.33
CA ASP A 357 -1.60 25.33 10.92
C ASP A 357 -2.55 24.18 10.55
N VAL A 358 -2.32 23.01 11.15
CA VAL A 358 -3.24 21.87 11.12
C VAL A 358 -3.78 21.60 12.51
N GLN A 359 -5.08 21.36 12.62
CA GLN A 359 -5.76 21.09 13.89
C GLN A 359 -6.62 19.83 13.79
N PHE A 360 -6.69 19.08 14.88
CA PHE A 360 -7.50 17.87 15.04
C PHE A 360 -8.54 18.10 16.12
N ILE A 361 -9.79 17.77 15.85
CA ILE A 361 -10.90 17.99 16.79
C ILE A 361 -11.80 16.77 16.70
N VAL A 362 -12.17 16.18 17.84
CA VAL A 362 -12.99 14.98 17.89
C VAL A 362 -14.28 15.29 18.62
N TYR A 363 -15.37 14.76 18.08
CA TYR A 363 -16.68 14.78 18.71
C TYR A 363 -17.17 13.35 18.93
N ASP A 364 -17.86 13.12 20.03
CA ASP A 364 -18.50 11.85 20.32
C ASP A 364 -19.77 11.62 19.46
N ALA A 365 -20.48 10.51 19.71
CA ALA A 365 -21.71 10.17 19.01
C ALA A 365 -22.86 11.18 19.22
N GLN A 366 -22.78 12.05 20.25
CA GLN A 366 -23.73 13.12 20.51
C GLN A 366 -23.33 14.43 19.82
N GLY A 367 -22.14 14.48 19.23
CA GLY A 367 -21.58 15.68 18.62
C GLY A 367 -20.94 16.63 19.64
N GLU A 368 -20.66 16.16 20.85
CA GLU A 368 -19.99 16.94 21.91
C GLU A 368 -18.47 16.73 21.83
N LEU A 369 -17.70 17.77 22.17
CA LEU A 369 -16.23 17.72 22.12
C LEU A 369 -15.67 16.61 23.03
N ALA A 370 -14.88 15.71 22.44
CA ALA A 370 -14.30 14.56 23.13
C ALA A 370 -12.78 14.72 23.28
N ASN A 371 -12.27 14.52 24.50
CA ASN A 371 -10.82 14.61 24.77
C ASN A 371 -10.05 13.32 24.43
N ARG A 372 -10.76 12.26 24.04
CA ARG A 372 -10.21 10.94 23.73
C ARG A 372 -10.92 10.35 22.52
N ALA A 373 -10.16 9.66 21.69
CA ALA A 373 -10.64 8.87 20.56
C ALA A 373 -9.89 7.54 20.54
N GLY A 374 -10.55 6.48 21.01
CA GLY A 374 -10.09 5.12 20.73
C GLY A 374 -10.20 4.87 19.23
N LEU A 375 -9.07 4.63 18.58
CA LEU A 375 -8.98 4.35 17.14
C LEU A 375 -8.44 2.92 16.89
N ASP A 376 -8.58 2.07 17.90
CA ASP A 376 -8.20 0.65 17.90
C ASP A 376 -8.93 -0.04 19.06
N THR A 377 -9.00 -1.36 19.02
CA THR A 377 -9.70 -2.21 20.00
C THR A 377 -9.14 -2.08 21.42
N PHE A 378 -7.87 -1.71 21.57
CA PHE A 378 -7.17 -1.63 22.86
C PHE A 378 -7.24 -0.24 23.48
N THR A 379 -7.56 0.79 22.69
CA THR A 379 -7.72 2.19 23.13
C THR A 379 -6.51 2.71 23.92
N SER A 380 -5.32 2.16 23.68
CA SER A 380 -4.13 2.41 24.52
C SER A 380 -3.48 3.76 24.23
N ASN A 381 -3.72 4.33 23.05
CA ASN A 381 -3.22 5.64 22.63
C ASN A 381 -4.36 6.43 22.00
N ASP A 382 -5.24 6.95 22.85
CA ASP A 382 -6.51 7.59 22.51
C ASP A 382 -6.50 9.13 22.65
N ALA A 383 -5.44 9.71 23.23
CA ALA A 383 -5.37 11.15 23.48
C ALA A 383 -5.04 11.97 22.22
N ILE A 384 -5.65 13.15 22.11
CA ILE A 384 -5.56 14.04 20.94
C ILE A 384 -4.60 15.20 21.27
N PRO A 385 -3.68 15.57 20.37
CA PRO A 385 -3.60 15.20 18.95
C PRO A 385 -2.72 13.96 18.66
N ASN A 386 -2.08 13.38 19.67
CA ASN A 386 -1.02 12.41 19.46
C ASN A 386 -1.46 11.15 18.71
N ASN A 387 -2.65 10.63 18.99
CA ASN A 387 -3.21 9.49 18.26
C ASN A 387 -3.29 9.76 16.74
N CYS A 388 -3.75 10.94 16.32
CA CYS A 388 -3.85 11.37 14.93
C CYS A 388 -2.47 11.56 14.27
N LEU A 389 -1.50 12.13 15.00
CA LEU A 389 -0.18 12.47 14.47
C LEU A 389 0.62 11.24 13.98
N ASN A 390 0.29 10.02 14.45
CA ASN A 390 0.94 8.80 13.97
C ASN A 390 0.85 8.65 12.44
N CYS A 391 -0.31 8.96 11.88
CA CYS A 391 -0.54 8.91 10.44
C CYS A 391 -0.46 10.27 9.78
N HIS A 392 -0.90 11.35 10.43
CA HIS A 392 -0.89 12.69 9.82
C HIS A 392 0.47 13.40 9.83
N GLY A 393 1.49 12.77 10.40
CA GLY A 393 2.82 13.35 10.54
C GLY A 393 2.89 14.39 11.66
N GLY A 394 3.91 15.25 11.63
CA GLY A 394 4.06 16.32 12.61
C GLY A 394 4.49 15.87 14.01
N ILE A 395 4.52 16.83 14.94
CA ILE A 395 4.91 16.68 16.35
C ILE A 395 4.00 17.56 17.21
N TYR A 396 3.63 17.05 18.39
CA TYR A 396 2.99 17.84 19.44
C TYR A 396 4.03 18.44 20.38
N ASP A 397 4.07 19.77 20.46
CA ASP A 397 4.86 20.50 21.45
C ASP A 397 4.05 20.69 22.73
N ARG A 398 4.24 19.75 23.66
CA ARG A 398 3.59 19.71 24.98
C ARG A 398 3.77 21.01 25.78
N ARG A 399 4.86 21.75 25.56
CA ARG A 399 5.14 22.97 26.33
C ARG A 399 4.21 24.12 25.96
N ASN A 400 3.85 24.20 24.69
CA ASN A 400 3.06 25.29 24.13
C ASN A 400 1.65 24.84 23.73
N SER A 401 1.33 23.55 23.89
CA SER A 401 0.08 22.92 23.47
C SER A 401 -0.23 23.17 21.99
N VAL A 402 0.76 22.92 21.12
CA VAL A 402 0.64 23.15 19.67
C VAL A 402 1.10 21.96 18.84
N VAL A 403 0.44 21.76 17.71
CA VAL A 403 0.83 20.82 16.65
C VAL A 403 1.71 21.54 15.63
N ILE A 404 2.80 20.90 15.20
CA ILE A 404 3.72 21.45 14.20
C ILE A 404 3.94 20.42 13.09
N GLY A 405 3.75 20.84 11.84
CA GLY A 405 4.13 20.05 10.66
C GLY A 405 3.26 18.83 10.37
N ALA A 406 2.03 18.78 10.89
CA ALA A 406 1.05 17.78 10.48
C ALA A 406 0.45 18.12 9.10
N SER A 407 -0.21 17.15 8.46
CA SER A 407 -0.81 17.30 7.13
C SER A 407 -2.02 16.39 6.93
N PHE A 408 -2.90 16.75 6.00
CA PHE A 408 -3.96 15.86 5.54
C PHE A 408 -3.37 14.62 4.85
N LEU A 409 -4.06 13.49 5.02
CA LEU A 409 -3.76 12.28 4.26
C LEU A 409 -4.35 12.41 2.86
N PRO A 410 -3.70 11.86 1.83
CA PRO A 410 -4.35 11.69 0.55
C PRO A 410 -5.45 10.63 0.66
N TYR A 411 -6.46 10.74 -0.20
CA TYR A 411 -7.48 9.70 -0.34
C TYR A 411 -7.03 8.70 -1.39
N ASP A 412 -6.83 7.46 -0.96
CA ASP A 412 -6.27 6.38 -1.74
C ASP A 412 -7.33 5.31 -1.99
N PRO A 413 -7.99 5.30 -3.16
CA PRO A 413 -9.09 4.36 -3.42
C PRO A 413 -8.71 2.88 -3.27
N GLU A 414 -7.43 2.51 -3.40
CA GLU A 414 -6.99 1.12 -3.25
C GLU A 414 -6.83 0.70 -1.80
N ALA A 415 -6.80 1.65 -0.88
CA ALA A 415 -6.84 1.41 0.56
C ALA A 415 -8.27 1.24 1.07
N PHE A 416 -9.29 1.37 0.20
CA PHE A 416 -10.69 1.41 0.59
C PHE A 416 -11.48 0.24 -0.01
N LEU A 417 -12.59 -0.12 0.64
CA LEU A 417 -13.64 -0.97 0.08
C LEU A 417 -14.90 -0.14 -0.11
N PHE A 418 -15.70 -0.52 -1.11
CA PHE A 418 -16.89 0.21 -1.55
C PHE A 418 -18.10 -0.70 -1.55
N SER A 419 -19.29 -0.09 -1.42
CA SER A 419 -20.54 -0.80 -1.57
C SER A 419 -20.77 -1.17 -3.03
N ASN A 420 -21.54 -2.22 -3.27
CA ASN A 420 -22.04 -2.54 -4.61
C ASN A 420 -23.38 -1.84 -4.93
N GLU A 421 -23.89 -1.02 -4.00
CA GLU A 421 -25.12 -0.25 -4.19
C GLU A 421 -24.90 0.96 -5.11
N PRO A 422 -25.81 1.23 -6.07
CA PRO A 422 -25.68 2.39 -6.95
C PRO A 422 -25.58 3.71 -6.18
N GLY A 423 -24.64 4.57 -6.57
CA GLY A 423 -24.31 5.81 -5.88
C GLY A 423 -23.17 5.67 -4.85
N PHE A 424 -22.88 4.44 -4.40
CA PHE A 424 -21.86 4.15 -3.39
C PHE A 424 -20.76 3.19 -3.89
N THR A 425 -20.76 2.88 -5.18
CA THR A 425 -19.64 2.18 -5.83
C THR A 425 -18.42 3.08 -5.92
N TYR A 426 -17.25 2.50 -6.19
CA TYR A 426 -16.06 3.30 -6.46
C TYR A 426 -16.27 4.17 -7.70
N GLU A 427 -16.82 3.60 -8.77
CA GLU A 427 -17.02 4.27 -10.05
C GLU A 427 -17.95 5.48 -9.95
N ASP A 428 -18.99 5.38 -9.11
CA ASP A 428 -19.93 6.48 -8.83
C ASP A 428 -19.28 7.62 -8.05
N GLN A 429 -18.32 7.31 -7.18
CA GLN A 429 -17.66 8.25 -6.27
C GLN A 429 -16.27 8.71 -6.74
N GLU A 430 -15.78 8.21 -7.86
CA GLU A 430 -14.39 8.44 -8.29
C GLU A 430 -14.04 9.92 -8.46
N ASP A 431 -14.97 10.72 -9.01
CA ASP A 431 -14.74 12.16 -9.15
C ASP A 431 -14.72 12.89 -7.79
N GLU A 432 -15.47 12.39 -6.80
CA GLU A 432 -15.43 12.92 -5.44
C GLU A 432 -14.08 12.66 -4.78
N PHE A 433 -13.50 11.47 -4.95
CA PHE A 433 -12.13 11.20 -4.48
C PHE A 433 -11.09 12.06 -5.18
N ARG A 434 -11.28 12.42 -6.44
CA ARG A 434 -10.44 13.39 -7.14
C ARG A 434 -10.57 14.77 -6.51
N LYS A 435 -11.79 15.28 -6.29
CA LYS A 435 -12.03 16.59 -5.64
C LYS A 435 -11.44 16.64 -4.23
N LEU A 436 -11.65 15.58 -3.43
CA LEU A 436 -11.06 15.44 -2.10
C LEU A 436 -9.53 15.53 -2.17
N ASN A 437 -8.89 14.87 -3.12
CA ASN A 437 -7.44 14.96 -3.31
C ASN A 437 -6.97 16.34 -3.82
N VAL A 438 -7.78 17.07 -4.61
CA VAL A 438 -7.49 18.47 -4.96
C VAL A 438 -7.47 19.35 -3.71
N LEU A 439 -8.42 19.16 -2.80
CA LEU A 439 -8.44 19.88 -1.51
C LEU A 439 -7.18 19.57 -0.69
N VAL A 440 -6.79 18.29 -0.58
CA VAL A 440 -5.54 17.89 0.10
C VAL A 440 -4.31 18.53 -0.56
N ARG A 441 -4.26 18.55 -1.92
CA ARG A 441 -3.17 19.16 -2.68
C ARG A 441 -3.07 20.66 -2.44
N ASN A 442 -4.19 21.36 -2.45
CA ASN A 442 -4.26 22.81 -2.27
C ASN A 442 -3.97 23.21 -0.81
N ALA A 443 -4.20 22.31 0.15
CA ALA A 443 -3.79 22.48 1.53
C ALA A 443 -2.26 22.39 1.73
N GLY A 444 -1.43 22.29 0.68
CA GLY A 444 0.03 22.30 0.80
C GLY A 444 0.59 21.09 1.57
N PRO A 445 0.43 19.87 1.03
CA PRO A 445 0.83 18.64 1.68
C PRO A 445 2.35 18.41 1.56
N PRO A 446 2.94 17.47 2.33
CA PRO A 446 4.35 17.13 2.22
C PRO A 446 4.68 16.49 0.84
N PRO A 447 5.97 16.45 0.45
CA PRO A 447 6.38 15.99 -0.88
C PRO A 447 5.86 14.60 -1.28
N GLY A 448 5.76 13.66 -0.34
CA GLY A 448 5.26 12.30 -0.63
C GLY A 448 3.78 12.28 -0.99
N THR A 449 2.96 13.05 -0.28
CA THR A 449 1.52 13.18 -0.55
C THR A 449 1.29 13.93 -1.86
N LEU A 450 2.05 15.01 -2.12
CA LEU A 450 1.98 15.71 -3.40
C LEU A 450 2.36 14.80 -4.58
N GLN A 451 3.44 14.04 -4.45
CA GLN A 451 3.86 13.07 -5.47
C GLN A 451 2.79 12.00 -5.70
N PHE A 452 2.16 11.50 -4.63
CA PHE A 452 1.08 10.53 -4.72
C PHE A 452 -0.11 11.08 -5.51
N ILE A 453 -0.65 12.24 -5.13
CA ILE A 453 -1.83 12.83 -5.79
C ILE A 453 -1.51 13.12 -7.26
N ASN A 454 -0.37 13.75 -7.54
CA ASN A 454 0.03 14.03 -8.91
C ASN A 454 0.21 12.75 -9.74
N GLY A 455 0.79 11.71 -9.15
CA GLY A 455 0.94 10.41 -9.79
C GLY A 455 -0.38 9.71 -10.07
N LEU A 456 -1.29 9.73 -9.10
CA LEU A 456 -2.61 9.12 -9.18
C LEU A 456 -3.45 9.72 -10.31
N TYR A 457 -3.34 11.02 -10.58
CA TYR A 457 -4.12 11.70 -11.62
C TYR A 457 -3.29 12.22 -12.79
N GLY A 458 -2.02 11.80 -12.95
CA GLY A 458 -1.16 12.23 -14.05
C GLY A 458 -0.95 13.76 -14.14
N ASP A 459 -0.84 14.45 -12.99
CA ASP A 459 -0.83 15.91 -12.85
C ASP A 459 -2.14 16.64 -13.23
N GLU A 460 -3.21 15.90 -13.54
CA GLU A 460 -4.50 16.42 -14.03
C GLU A 460 -5.63 16.34 -12.99
N ALA A 461 -5.30 16.29 -11.70
CA ALA A 461 -6.30 16.20 -10.61
C ALA A 461 -7.33 17.35 -10.62
N GLU A 462 -6.94 18.54 -11.09
CA GLU A 462 -7.84 19.71 -11.21
C GLU A 462 -8.81 19.61 -12.40
N VAL A 463 -8.58 18.71 -13.34
CA VAL A 463 -9.46 18.53 -14.50
C VAL A 463 -10.63 17.63 -14.07
N GLU A 464 -11.85 18.13 -14.26
CA GLU A 464 -13.07 17.40 -13.92
C GLU A 464 -13.17 16.08 -14.70
N GLY A 465 -13.55 15.00 -14.02
CA GLY A 465 -13.68 13.68 -14.61
C GLY A 465 -12.37 12.94 -14.84
N THR A 466 -11.21 13.50 -14.46
CA THR A 466 -9.93 12.78 -14.52
C THR A 466 -10.00 11.52 -13.68
N LYS A 467 -9.77 10.38 -14.35
CA LYS A 467 -9.78 9.06 -13.73
C LYS A 467 -8.48 8.79 -12.99
N SER A 468 -8.58 8.06 -11.89
CA SER A 468 -7.40 7.69 -11.12
C SER A 468 -6.61 6.57 -11.84
N ASN A 469 -5.30 6.59 -11.68
CA ASN A 469 -4.39 5.56 -12.17
C ASN A 469 -3.94 4.68 -11.00
N LEU A 470 -4.77 3.71 -10.65
CA LEU A 470 -4.50 2.78 -9.54
C LEU A 470 -3.24 1.92 -9.77
N ASP A 471 -2.84 1.71 -11.03
CA ASP A 471 -1.61 0.98 -11.38
C ASP A 471 -0.33 1.82 -11.26
N TRP A 472 -0.44 3.11 -10.92
CA TRP A 472 0.69 4.01 -10.82
C TRP A 472 1.69 3.57 -9.74
N ILE A 473 2.96 3.69 -10.09
CA ILE A 473 4.10 3.50 -9.18
C ILE A 473 5.00 4.73 -9.33
N PRO A 474 5.42 5.37 -8.22
CA PRO A 474 6.34 6.50 -8.28
C PRO A 474 7.63 6.12 -9.01
N SER A 475 8.19 7.06 -9.77
CA SER A 475 9.41 6.82 -10.56
C SER A 475 10.60 6.36 -9.69
N GLY A 476 10.69 6.87 -8.46
CA GLY A 476 11.67 6.45 -7.45
C GLY A 476 11.54 4.99 -6.98
N TRP A 477 10.37 4.39 -7.16
CA TRP A 477 10.11 2.97 -6.88
C TRP A 477 10.12 2.11 -8.14
N ALA A 478 9.84 2.71 -9.30
CA ALA A 478 9.71 2.02 -10.58
C ALA A 478 11.05 1.74 -11.28
N SER A 479 12.19 2.11 -10.69
CA SER A 479 13.53 1.96 -11.27
C SER A 479 13.98 0.49 -11.40
N THR A 480 13.52 -0.38 -10.50
CA THR A 480 13.89 -1.80 -10.46
C THR A 480 12.65 -2.68 -10.31
N GLN A 481 12.73 -3.95 -10.75
CA GLN A 481 11.62 -4.90 -10.54
C GLN A 481 11.39 -5.20 -9.05
N GLU A 482 12.47 -5.18 -8.27
CA GLU A 482 12.44 -5.31 -6.80
C GLU A 482 11.65 -4.17 -6.16
N GLY A 483 11.97 -2.92 -6.51
CA GLY A 483 11.26 -1.73 -6.05
C GLY A 483 9.78 -1.73 -6.44
N LYS A 484 9.45 -2.11 -7.68
CA LYS A 484 8.03 -2.23 -8.12
C LYS A 484 7.25 -3.25 -7.31
N THR A 485 7.87 -4.39 -7.01
CA THR A 485 7.24 -5.48 -6.26
C THR A 485 7.07 -5.06 -4.80
N MET A 486 8.11 -4.51 -4.19
CA MET A 486 8.03 -3.95 -2.83
C MET A 486 7.01 -2.83 -2.69
N TYR A 487 6.90 -1.97 -3.70
CA TYR A 487 5.88 -0.95 -3.73
C TYR A 487 4.50 -1.59 -3.69
N ARG A 488 4.18 -2.48 -4.63
CA ARG A 488 2.84 -3.06 -4.80
C ARG A 488 2.40 -3.97 -3.67
N GLU A 489 3.31 -4.83 -3.23
CA GLU A 489 3.00 -5.94 -2.33
C GLU A 489 3.19 -5.59 -0.85
N VAL A 490 3.88 -4.48 -0.55
CA VAL A 490 4.17 -4.08 0.84
C VAL A 490 3.83 -2.61 1.07
N TYR A 491 4.59 -1.69 0.45
CA TYR A 491 4.51 -0.28 0.80
C TYR A 491 3.14 0.32 0.52
N LYS A 492 2.62 0.11 -0.69
CA LYS A 492 1.30 0.54 -1.15
C LYS A 492 0.17 0.10 -0.21
N GLN A 493 0.19 -1.16 0.20
CA GLN A 493 -0.89 -1.79 0.96
C GLN A 493 -0.85 -1.45 2.45
N PHE A 494 0.34 -1.32 3.03
CA PHE A 494 0.49 -1.31 4.49
C PHE A 494 1.26 -0.13 5.06
N CYS A 495 1.88 0.70 4.20
CA CYS A 495 2.73 1.81 4.64
C CYS A 495 2.30 3.14 4.06
N ARG A 496 1.84 3.16 2.80
CA ARG A 496 1.64 4.36 1.97
C ARG A 496 0.80 5.41 2.68
N THR A 497 -0.38 5.04 3.19
CA THR A 497 -1.32 5.95 3.86
C THR A 497 -0.63 6.86 4.88
N CYS A 498 0.12 6.29 5.83
CA CYS A 498 0.74 7.06 6.91
C CYS A 498 2.15 7.56 6.57
N HIS A 499 2.85 6.95 5.61
CA HIS A 499 4.21 7.35 5.24
C HIS A 499 4.24 8.49 4.20
N THR A 500 3.26 8.60 3.30
CA THR A 500 3.23 9.71 2.32
C THR A 500 3.06 11.09 2.97
N SER A 501 2.49 11.14 4.16
CA SER A 501 2.30 12.34 5.00
C SER A 501 3.50 12.64 5.91
N GLN A 502 4.52 11.78 5.94
CA GLN A 502 5.75 12.06 6.68
C GLN A 502 6.70 12.94 5.87
N VAL A 503 7.63 13.57 6.59
CA VAL A 503 8.73 14.35 6.03
C VAL A 503 10.07 13.66 6.31
N GLY A 504 11.07 13.96 5.49
CA GLY A 504 12.42 13.38 5.63
C GLY A 504 12.47 11.89 5.30
N ASP A 505 13.32 11.16 6.02
CA ASP A 505 13.67 9.76 5.71
C ASP A 505 12.50 8.78 5.78
N TYR A 506 11.41 9.13 6.50
CA TYR A 506 10.22 8.28 6.64
C TYR A 506 9.18 8.47 5.53
N GLY A 507 9.37 9.43 4.62
CA GLY A 507 8.46 9.65 3.49
C GLY A 507 8.60 8.60 2.38
N PHE A 508 9.71 7.85 2.37
CA PHE A 508 10.05 6.81 1.40
C PHE A 508 9.70 7.16 -0.06
N LEU A 509 10.21 8.30 -0.55
CA LEU A 509 9.94 8.77 -1.93
C LEU A 509 10.53 7.84 -3.00
N THR A 510 11.59 7.12 -2.64
CA THR A 510 12.28 6.15 -3.49
C THR A 510 12.42 4.79 -2.81
N TYR A 511 12.67 3.74 -3.61
CA TYR A 511 12.96 2.43 -3.07
C TYR A 511 14.28 2.41 -2.27
N GLU A 512 15.24 3.23 -2.67
CA GLU A 512 16.52 3.39 -2.00
C GLU A 512 16.36 4.01 -0.61
N ASP A 513 15.46 4.98 -0.42
CA ASP A 513 15.15 5.57 0.89
C ASP A 513 14.58 4.50 1.83
N PHE A 514 13.61 3.71 1.34
CA PHE A 514 13.02 2.61 2.08
C PHE A 514 14.07 1.57 2.51
N LYS A 515 15.00 1.22 1.60
CA LYS A 515 16.09 0.28 1.90
C LYS A 515 17.09 0.85 2.89
N ALA A 516 17.41 2.14 2.81
CA ALA A 516 18.32 2.80 3.76
C ALA A 516 17.79 2.71 5.20
N GLU A 517 16.47 2.74 5.35
CA GLU A 517 15.76 2.57 6.62
C GLU A 517 15.37 1.12 6.93
N GLY A 518 15.82 0.16 6.12
CA GLY A 518 15.40 -1.24 6.19
C GLY A 518 15.62 -1.90 7.54
N ALA A 519 16.70 -1.56 8.26
CA ALA A 519 16.93 -2.06 9.62
C ALA A 519 15.85 -1.58 10.60
N LYS A 520 15.40 -0.31 10.49
CA LYS A 520 14.33 0.23 11.32
C LYS A 520 12.97 -0.34 10.92
N SER A 521 12.72 -0.49 9.61
CA SER A 521 11.49 -1.10 9.09
C SER A 521 11.36 -2.56 9.56
N LEU A 522 12.43 -3.35 9.49
CA LEU A 522 12.45 -4.71 10.03
C LEU A 522 12.33 -4.74 11.55
N GLN A 523 13.00 -3.82 12.25
CA GLN A 523 12.87 -3.72 13.70
C GLN A 523 11.42 -3.45 14.10
N GLY A 524 10.74 -2.51 13.45
CA GLY A 524 9.36 -2.18 13.80
C GLY A 524 8.37 -3.27 13.38
N ALA A 525 8.47 -3.73 12.13
CA ALA A 525 7.49 -4.64 11.55
C ALA A 525 7.70 -6.12 11.92
N CYS A 526 8.91 -6.57 12.24
CA CYS A 526 9.20 -7.99 12.43
C CYS A 526 9.70 -8.36 13.83
N ILE A 527 10.11 -7.38 14.65
CA ILE A 527 10.69 -7.61 15.99
C ILE A 527 9.86 -6.90 17.06
N GLY A 528 9.62 -5.61 16.89
CA GLY A 528 8.86 -4.78 17.81
C GLY A 528 7.35 -4.94 17.68
N ASN A 529 6.87 -5.30 16.47
CA ASN A 529 5.45 -5.37 16.14
C ASN A 529 4.72 -4.05 16.49
N ASP A 530 5.39 -2.93 16.20
CA ASP A 530 4.89 -1.58 16.43
C ASP A 530 4.74 -0.80 15.10
N MET A 531 4.86 -1.52 13.98
CA MET A 531 4.59 -1.09 12.62
C MET A 531 3.94 -2.24 11.83
N PRO A 532 2.92 -1.98 10.99
CA PRO A 532 2.16 -0.73 10.88
C PRO A 532 1.53 -0.27 12.21
N VAL A 533 1.37 1.03 12.41
CA VAL A 533 0.88 1.58 13.70
C VAL A 533 -0.63 1.45 13.90
N ALA A 534 -1.39 1.22 12.82
CA ALA A 534 -2.83 1.02 12.89
C ALA A 534 -3.16 -0.48 12.97
N GLU A 535 -4.16 -0.82 13.77
CA GLU A 535 -4.55 -2.20 14.07
C GLU A 535 -4.88 -3.00 12.81
N ALA A 536 -5.81 -2.51 11.98
CA ALA A 536 -6.25 -3.26 10.83
C ALA A 536 -5.11 -3.46 9.81
N THR A 537 -4.34 -2.42 9.55
CA THR A 537 -3.16 -2.49 8.67
C THR A 537 -2.13 -3.51 9.18
N MET A 538 -1.91 -3.56 10.50
CA MET A 538 -1.06 -4.57 11.13
C MET A 538 -1.62 -5.97 10.89
N ASN A 539 -2.89 -6.20 11.21
CA ASN A 539 -3.54 -7.49 11.06
C ASN A 539 -3.47 -7.98 9.61
N HIS A 540 -3.73 -7.10 8.64
CA HIS A 540 -3.62 -7.41 7.22
C HIS A 540 -2.18 -7.73 6.79
N LEU A 541 -1.19 -6.95 7.22
CA LEU A 541 0.21 -7.22 6.90
C LEU A 541 0.63 -8.60 7.41
N TRP A 542 0.27 -8.95 8.66
CA TRP A 542 0.63 -10.23 9.26
C TRP A 542 -0.14 -11.41 8.66
N ARG A 543 -1.33 -11.18 8.11
CA ARG A 543 -2.14 -12.16 7.39
C ARG A 543 -1.91 -12.13 5.87
N SER A 544 -0.75 -11.66 5.40
CA SER A 544 -0.44 -11.55 3.97
C SER A 544 0.97 -12.05 3.59
N PRO A 545 1.22 -12.25 2.28
CA PRO A 545 2.55 -12.47 1.72
C PRO A 545 3.57 -11.36 1.97
N ALA A 546 3.15 -10.16 2.38
CA ALA A 546 4.00 -8.96 2.46
C ALA A 546 5.27 -9.16 3.30
N ARG A 547 5.17 -9.98 4.36
CA ARG A 547 6.32 -10.32 5.23
C ARG A 547 7.44 -11.03 4.48
N ALA A 548 7.10 -11.89 3.52
CA ALA A 548 8.10 -12.56 2.68
C ALA A 548 8.87 -11.54 1.83
N TYR A 549 8.13 -10.67 1.14
CA TYR A 549 8.74 -9.65 0.29
C TYR A 549 9.57 -8.65 1.09
N LEU A 550 9.07 -8.19 2.24
CA LEU A 550 9.79 -7.31 3.15
C LEU A 550 11.13 -7.92 3.60
N LEU A 551 11.10 -9.18 4.05
CA LEU A 551 12.30 -9.90 4.46
C LEU A 551 13.29 -10.12 3.31
N ASN A 552 12.79 -10.48 2.12
CA ASN A 552 13.62 -10.80 0.96
C ASN A 552 14.28 -9.53 0.38
N SER A 553 13.56 -8.41 0.38
CA SER A 553 14.03 -7.09 -0.03
C SER A 553 15.10 -6.52 0.89
N LEU A 554 14.88 -6.61 2.21
CA LEU A 554 15.74 -5.98 3.21
C LEU A 554 16.86 -6.90 3.72
N GLU A 555 16.97 -8.11 3.15
CA GLU A 555 17.97 -9.12 3.50
C GLU A 555 18.03 -9.44 5.01
N GLY A 556 16.90 -9.29 5.70
CA GLY A 556 16.81 -9.47 7.15
C GLY A 556 17.17 -10.88 7.59
N ALA A 557 17.89 -11.04 8.70
CA ALA A 557 18.22 -12.36 9.29
C ALA A 557 17.18 -12.85 10.31
N SER A 558 16.20 -12.01 10.67
CA SER A 558 15.22 -12.28 11.74
C SER A 558 14.06 -13.16 11.26
N SER A 559 13.41 -13.85 12.21
CA SER A 559 12.35 -14.83 11.94
C SER A 559 10.97 -14.22 11.63
N CYS A 560 10.86 -12.89 11.49
CA CYS A 560 9.62 -12.08 11.30
C CYS A 560 8.34 -12.85 11.66
N SER A 561 8.22 -13.16 12.95
CA SER A 561 7.17 -14.02 13.48
C SER A 561 6.19 -13.16 14.29
N PRO A 562 4.89 -13.47 14.23
CA PRO A 562 3.90 -12.81 15.04
C PRO A 562 4.24 -13.06 16.50
N VAL A 563 3.99 -12.05 17.31
CA VAL A 563 3.83 -12.19 18.75
C VAL A 563 2.31 -12.28 18.91
N GLY A 564 1.79 -13.40 19.42
CA GLY A 564 0.36 -13.63 19.71
C GLY A 564 -0.61 -13.80 18.53
N ASP A 565 -1.89 -13.90 18.91
CA ASP A 565 -3.04 -14.04 18.01
C ASP A 565 -3.39 -12.67 17.43
N PHE A 566 -3.28 -12.53 16.10
CA PHE A 566 -3.74 -11.37 15.31
C PHE A 566 -5.05 -11.71 14.63
#